data_AF-A0A5Q5CKH5-F1
#
_entry.id   AF-A0A5Q5CKH5-F1
#
_cell.length_a   1.000
_cell.length_b   1.000
_cell.length_c   1.000
_cell.angle_alpha   90.00
_cell.angle_beta   90.00
_cell.angle_gamma   90.00
#
_symmetry.space_group_name_H-M   'P 1'
#
loop_
_entity.id
_entity.type
_entity.pdbx_description
1 polymer ?
#
loop_
_entity_poly.entity_id
_entity_poly.type
_entity_poly.pdbx_seq_one_letter_code
_entity_poly.pdbx_strand_id
1 'polypeptide(L)'
;MPTCFFVTDGEHYVPTPLARGPWGPSLSGNYIGGLLGRAVEQEVHDDLDMQPARLTVDLLRPVALQPVQLHSSVVRDGRRLRLVDAVMTQNDVMVARASALFLRRSEHTVDRVWTSPVTMPAVPAEPDELADDLPMVLRSYGRDPVEGSPGVGVTEWRHDGQKFAWLRETKLLVDDEPLSPFTRAVMAADVTSSLTHWGTAGLQFINADYTVTLSRLPEGVYIGLASVTHYSHAGVATGVAALFDEAGPIGSGLATALANPGFTPPPSMVST
;
A
#
# COMPACT_ATOMS: atom_id res chain seq x y z
N MET A 1 19.21 15.39 4.50
CA MET A 1 17.75 15.22 4.26
C MET A 1 17.30 13.97 5.00
N PRO A 2 16.01 13.82 5.36
CA PRO A 2 15.55 12.63 6.08
C PRO A 2 15.74 11.38 5.22
N THR A 3 16.14 10.27 5.83
CA THR A 3 16.32 8.96 5.16
C THR A 3 15.16 8.00 5.44
N CYS A 4 14.26 8.38 6.35
CA CYS A 4 13.11 7.61 6.79
C CYS A 4 11.85 8.46 6.91
N PHE A 5 10.69 7.80 6.96
CA PHE A 5 9.39 8.43 7.17
C PHE A 5 9.13 8.77 8.64
N PHE A 6 9.61 7.94 9.58
CA PHE A 6 9.45 8.13 11.01
C PHE A 6 10.77 7.94 11.76
N VAL A 7 10.94 8.72 12.82
CA VAL A 7 12.04 8.56 13.79
C VAL A 7 11.45 8.10 15.12
N THR A 8 12.08 7.12 15.76
CA THR A 8 11.63 6.66 17.09
C THR A 8 12.04 7.66 18.17
N ASP A 9 11.09 8.00 19.06
CA ASP A 9 11.32 8.82 20.25
C ASP A 9 10.58 8.20 21.46
N GLY A 10 11.28 7.32 22.18
CA GLY A 10 10.69 6.51 23.24
C GLY A 10 9.58 5.59 22.70
N GLU A 11 8.36 5.80 23.17
CA GLU A 11 7.17 5.05 22.73
C GLU A 11 6.47 5.70 21.52
N HIS A 12 7.02 6.79 20.97
CA HIS A 12 6.44 7.53 19.87
C HIS A 12 7.19 7.33 18.56
N TYR A 13 6.44 7.45 17.46
CA TYR A 13 6.97 7.61 16.11
C TYR A 13 6.76 9.04 15.66
N VAL A 14 7.86 9.78 15.47
CA VAL A 14 7.85 11.18 15.04
C VAL A 14 7.96 11.24 13.52
N PRO A 15 6.95 11.76 12.79
CA PRO A 15 7.01 11.80 11.34
C PRO A 15 8.01 12.84 10.85
N THR A 16 8.77 12.50 9.81
CA THR A 16 9.59 13.44 9.06
C THR A 16 8.72 14.12 7.98
N PRO A 17 9.20 15.21 7.34
CA PRO A 17 8.47 15.84 6.24
C PRO A 17 8.14 14.91 5.06
N LEU A 18 8.90 13.82 4.88
CA LEU A 18 8.67 12.83 3.83
C LEU A 18 7.37 12.04 4.03
N ALA A 19 6.88 11.93 5.26
CA ALA A 19 5.68 11.14 5.57
C ALA A 19 4.37 11.83 5.14
N ARG A 20 4.44 13.08 4.64
CA ARG A 20 3.28 13.84 4.19
C ARG A 20 2.66 13.21 2.95
N GLY A 21 1.34 12.99 2.98
CA GLY A 21 0.59 12.50 1.82
C GLY A 21 0.41 13.59 0.75
N PRO A 22 0.14 13.19 -0.50
CA PRO A 22 -0.06 14.14 -1.60
C PRO A 22 -1.39 14.91 -1.53
N TRP A 23 -2.29 14.55 -0.61
CA TRP A 23 -3.68 15.02 -0.59
C TRP A 23 -3.96 16.16 0.39
N GLY A 24 -2.96 16.57 1.17
CA GLY A 24 -3.14 17.59 2.19
C GLY A 24 -2.00 17.61 3.21
N PRO A 25 -2.19 18.28 4.36
CA PRO A 25 -1.16 18.41 5.39
C PRO A 25 -1.04 17.18 6.31
N SER A 26 -1.68 16.06 5.98
CA SER A 26 -1.72 14.84 6.79
C SER A 26 -0.67 13.81 6.37
N LEU A 27 -0.45 12.79 7.19
CA LEU A 27 0.34 11.62 6.82
C LEU A 27 -0.28 10.88 5.63
N SER A 28 0.56 10.21 4.84
CA SER A 28 0.10 9.33 3.75
C SER A 28 -0.47 8.01 4.28
N GLY A 29 -1.50 7.50 3.63
CA GLY A 29 -2.09 6.18 3.91
C GLY A 29 -1.07 5.04 3.80
N ASN A 30 -0.19 5.11 2.80
CA ASN A 30 0.95 4.19 2.61
C ASN A 30 1.76 4.02 3.92
N TYR A 31 2.09 5.13 4.57
CA TYR A 31 3.01 5.16 5.71
C TYR A 31 2.31 4.87 7.02
N ILE A 32 1.03 5.23 7.14
CA ILE A 32 0.17 4.81 8.26
C ILE A 32 0.05 3.29 8.26
N GLY A 33 -0.30 2.70 7.12
CA GLY A 33 -0.41 1.24 7.03
C GLY A 33 0.93 0.53 7.08
N GLY A 34 2.01 1.12 6.56
CA GLY A 34 3.37 0.63 6.76
C GLY A 34 3.72 0.48 8.25
N LEU A 35 3.45 1.50 9.07
CA LEU A 35 3.67 1.45 10.53
C LEU A 35 2.83 0.36 11.22
N LEU A 36 1.54 0.28 10.87
CA LEU A 36 0.66 -0.77 11.41
C LEU A 36 1.08 -2.18 10.97
N GLY A 37 1.51 -2.32 9.72
CA GLY A 37 2.04 -3.55 9.15
C GLY A 37 3.32 -4.01 9.85
N ARG A 38 4.26 -3.07 10.08
CA ARG A 38 5.47 -3.32 10.87
C ARG A 38 5.12 -3.78 12.29
N ALA A 39 4.18 -3.10 12.96
CA ALA A 39 3.80 -3.44 14.33
C ALA A 39 3.21 -4.86 14.44
N VAL A 40 2.30 -5.26 13.53
CA VAL A 40 1.75 -6.62 13.55
C VAL A 40 2.77 -7.69 13.18
N GLU A 41 3.73 -7.39 12.30
CA GLU A 41 4.81 -8.30 11.93
C GLU A 41 5.75 -8.56 13.12
N GLN A 42 6.00 -7.54 13.94
CA GLN A 42 6.79 -7.66 15.16
C GLN A 42 6.15 -8.57 16.22
N GLU A 43 4.84 -8.79 16.21
CA GLU A 43 4.19 -9.75 17.14
C GLU A 43 4.41 -11.23 16.74
N VAL A 44 4.93 -11.49 15.53
CA VAL A 44 5.05 -12.85 14.96
C VAL A 44 6.49 -13.16 14.51
N HIS A 45 7.45 -12.29 14.86
CA HIS A 45 8.86 -12.43 14.47
C HIS A 45 9.53 -13.73 14.99
N ASP A 46 8.92 -14.40 15.96
CA ASP A 46 9.39 -15.63 16.58
C ASP A 46 9.10 -16.91 15.75
N ASP A 47 8.18 -16.85 14.78
CA ASP A 47 7.74 -18.01 13.99
C ASP A 47 7.81 -17.71 12.49
N LEU A 48 8.97 -17.95 11.88
CA LEU A 48 9.24 -17.69 10.46
C LEU A 48 8.34 -18.49 9.50
N ASP A 49 7.67 -19.54 9.99
CA ASP A 49 6.73 -20.32 9.18
C ASP A 49 5.33 -19.70 9.13
N MET A 50 5.05 -18.69 9.95
CA MET A 50 3.83 -17.89 9.87
C MET A 50 4.01 -16.76 8.86
N GLN A 51 3.45 -16.92 7.68
CA GLN A 51 3.44 -15.89 6.64
C GLN A 51 2.31 -14.89 6.89
N PRO A 52 2.55 -13.56 6.84
CA PRO A 52 1.47 -12.59 6.81
C PRO A 52 0.69 -12.73 5.49
N ALA A 53 -0.56 -13.16 5.60
CA ALA A 53 -1.41 -13.49 4.45
C ALA A 53 -2.47 -12.42 4.16
N ARG A 54 -2.84 -11.62 5.16
CA ARG A 54 -3.77 -10.49 5.00
C ARG A 54 -3.47 -9.40 6.01
N LEU A 55 -3.59 -8.15 5.60
CA LEU A 55 -3.73 -6.99 6.47
C LEU A 55 -4.92 -6.15 5.98
N THR A 56 -5.81 -5.77 6.88
CA THR A 56 -6.80 -4.70 6.64
C THR A 56 -6.42 -3.51 7.50
N VAL A 57 -6.42 -2.32 6.92
CA VAL A 57 -6.12 -1.04 7.57
C VAL A 57 -7.36 -0.15 7.46
N ASP A 58 -7.88 0.28 8.61
CA ASP A 58 -8.98 1.24 8.68
C ASP A 58 -8.40 2.64 8.96
N LEU A 59 -8.68 3.59 8.06
CA LEU A 59 -8.22 4.99 8.14
C LEU A 59 -9.33 5.84 8.74
N LEU A 60 -9.42 5.85 10.07
CA LEU A 60 -10.57 6.43 10.79
C LEU A 60 -10.65 7.95 10.69
N ARG A 61 -9.50 8.62 10.51
CA ARG A 61 -9.41 10.08 10.30
C ARG A 61 -8.07 10.51 9.73
N PRO A 62 -7.96 11.73 9.19
CA PRO A 62 -6.68 12.32 8.83
C PRO A 62 -5.73 12.38 10.03
N VAL A 63 -4.49 11.94 9.84
CA VAL A 63 -3.44 11.94 10.87
C VAL A 63 -2.52 13.12 10.64
N ALA A 64 -2.31 13.97 11.66
CA ALA A 64 -1.43 15.11 11.54
C ALA A 64 0.05 14.69 11.47
N LEU A 65 0.91 15.55 10.91
CA LEU A 65 2.38 15.44 11.00
C LEU A 65 2.86 15.75 12.44
N GLN A 66 2.43 14.94 13.39
CA GLN A 66 2.74 14.98 14.82
C GLN A 66 3.04 13.56 15.30
N PRO A 67 3.74 13.39 16.44
CA PRO A 67 4.03 12.07 16.99
C PRO A 67 2.79 11.18 17.12
N VAL A 68 2.96 9.90 16.84
CA VAL A 68 1.92 8.86 17.00
C VAL A 68 2.45 7.74 17.89
N GLN A 69 1.55 7.01 18.56
CA GLN A 69 1.89 5.79 19.29
C GLN A 69 1.22 4.60 18.61
N LEU A 70 1.85 3.43 18.75
CA LEU A 70 1.33 2.16 18.25
C LEU A 70 1.17 1.17 19.40
N HIS A 71 0.09 0.40 19.35
CA HIS A 71 -0.09 -0.77 20.20
C HIS A 71 -0.55 -1.95 19.35
N SER A 72 0.17 -3.06 19.41
CA SER A 72 -0.17 -4.32 18.77
C SER A 72 -0.39 -5.42 19.81
N SER A 73 -1.21 -6.41 19.46
CA SER A 73 -1.43 -7.57 20.31
C SER A 73 -1.91 -8.78 19.51
N VAL A 74 -1.46 -9.96 19.93
CA VAL A 74 -1.95 -11.24 19.40
C VAL A 74 -3.36 -11.50 19.95
N VAL A 75 -4.35 -11.48 19.07
CA VAL A 75 -5.76 -11.77 19.40
C VAL A 75 -6.02 -13.27 19.45
N ARG A 76 -5.31 -14.04 18.62
CA ARG A 76 -5.41 -15.49 18.57
C ARG A 76 -4.07 -16.09 18.17
N ASP A 77 -3.55 -16.97 19.02
CA ASP A 77 -2.42 -17.82 18.69
C ASP A 77 -2.88 -19.26 18.46
N GLY A 78 -2.60 -19.79 17.28
CA GLY A 78 -3.02 -21.13 16.89
C GLY A 78 -2.03 -21.78 15.95
N ARG A 79 -2.03 -23.12 15.92
CA ARG A 79 -1.06 -23.90 15.15
C ARG A 79 -1.04 -23.59 13.65
N ARG A 80 -2.19 -23.25 13.05
CA ARG A 80 -2.32 -23.00 11.60
C ARG A 80 -2.42 -21.53 11.23
N LEU A 81 -2.81 -20.69 12.18
CA LEU A 81 -3.03 -19.28 11.95
C LEU A 81 -2.83 -18.49 13.24
N ARG A 82 -2.37 -17.25 13.09
CA ARG A 82 -2.36 -16.22 14.13
C ARG A 82 -3.15 -15.00 13.67
N LEU A 83 -3.87 -14.37 14.58
CA LEU A 83 -4.53 -13.09 14.36
C LEU A 83 -3.87 -12.05 15.26
N VAL A 84 -3.51 -10.92 14.68
CA VAL A 84 -2.87 -9.80 15.38
C VAL A 84 -3.61 -8.53 15.02
N ASP A 85 -3.96 -7.74 16.04
CA ASP A 85 -4.53 -6.42 15.85
C ASP A 85 -3.49 -5.36 16.20
N ALA A 86 -3.52 -4.23 15.50
CA ALA A 86 -2.74 -3.04 15.82
C ALA A 86 -3.61 -1.79 15.83
N VAL A 87 -3.25 -0.84 16.69
CA VAL A 87 -3.96 0.42 16.91
C VAL A 87 -2.94 1.55 16.86
N MET A 88 -3.26 2.61 16.12
CA MET A 88 -2.52 3.86 16.11
C MET A 88 -3.30 4.95 16.84
N THR A 89 -2.66 5.63 17.79
CA THR A 89 -3.21 6.77 18.51
C THR A 89 -2.41 8.04 18.25
N GLN A 90 -3.11 9.17 18.21
CA GLN A 90 -2.52 10.51 18.18
C GLN A 90 -3.31 11.38 19.16
N ASN A 91 -2.61 12.00 20.12
CA ASN A 91 -3.24 12.76 21.20
C ASN A 91 -4.35 11.97 21.92
N ASP A 92 -4.04 10.72 22.28
CA ASP A 92 -4.94 9.75 22.94
C ASP A 92 -6.21 9.35 22.15
N VAL A 93 -6.30 9.73 20.88
CA VAL A 93 -7.42 9.34 20.02
C VAL A 93 -6.97 8.31 18.99
N MET A 94 -7.69 7.19 18.89
CA MET A 94 -7.42 6.15 17.89
C MET A 94 -7.68 6.68 16.48
N VAL A 95 -6.62 6.87 15.68
CA VAL A 95 -6.71 7.47 14.34
C VAL A 95 -6.72 6.45 13.21
N ALA A 96 -6.14 5.28 13.44
CA ALA A 96 -6.14 4.15 12.52
C ALA A 96 -6.05 2.84 13.30
N ARG A 97 -6.46 1.74 12.67
CA ARG A 97 -6.26 0.39 13.20
C ARG A 97 -5.96 -0.58 12.07
N ALA A 98 -5.41 -1.73 12.42
CA ALA A 98 -5.25 -2.84 11.50
C ALA A 98 -5.60 -4.18 12.13
N SER A 99 -5.99 -5.14 11.29
CA SER A 99 -6.14 -6.55 11.65
C SER A 99 -5.41 -7.42 10.64
N ALA A 100 -4.50 -8.25 11.16
CA ALA A 100 -3.61 -9.09 10.37
C ALA A 100 -3.94 -10.57 10.57
N LEU A 101 -3.89 -11.32 9.49
CA LEU A 101 -3.96 -12.78 9.48
C LEU A 101 -2.63 -13.33 9.01
N PHE A 102 -2.00 -14.13 9.88
CA PHE A 102 -0.84 -14.92 9.55
C PHE A 102 -1.25 -16.38 9.37
N LEU A 103 -0.71 -17.04 8.34
CA LEU A 103 -1.00 -18.42 8.01
C LEU A 103 0.30 -19.23 8.03
N ARG A 104 0.24 -20.44 8.60
CA ARG A 104 1.38 -21.34 8.57
C ARG A 104 1.60 -21.89 7.16
N ARG A 105 2.80 -21.74 6.64
CA ARG A 105 3.23 -22.32 5.36
C ARG A 105 3.20 -23.85 5.44
N SER A 106 2.89 -24.49 4.33
CA SER A 106 2.96 -25.95 4.17
C SER A 106 3.36 -26.28 2.75
N GLU A 107 3.95 -27.47 2.54
CA GLU A 107 4.11 -28.01 1.20
C GLU A 107 2.77 -28.11 0.49
N HIS A 108 2.76 -27.80 -0.81
CA HIS A 108 1.56 -27.80 -1.61
C HIS A 108 1.86 -28.32 -3.00
N THR A 109 1.33 -29.50 -3.33
CA THR A 109 1.14 -29.95 -4.71
C THR A 109 -0.25 -29.50 -5.14
N VAL A 110 -0.30 -28.48 -6.00
CA VAL A 110 -1.58 -27.99 -6.54
C VAL A 110 -1.74 -28.47 -7.96
N ASP A 111 -2.88 -29.11 -8.23
CA ASP A 111 -3.46 -29.11 -9.56
C ASP A 111 -3.78 -27.65 -9.99
N ARG A 112 -3.97 -27.43 -11.29
CA ARG A 112 -4.18 -26.08 -11.85
C ARG A 112 -5.50 -25.47 -11.33
N VAL A 113 -5.41 -24.43 -10.50
CA VAL A 113 -6.54 -23.58 -10.08
C VAL A 113 -6.74 -22.47 -11.13
N TRP A 114 -7.98 -22.24 -11.56
CA TRP A 114 -8.28 -21.18 -12.52
C TRP A 114 -8.07 -19.79 -11.91
N THR A 115 -7.48 -18.90 -12.69
CA THR A 115 -7.41 -17.45 -12.42
C THR A 115 -7.53 -16.69 -13.73
N SER A 116 -7.94 -15.42 -13.66
CA SER A 116 -7.92 -14.54 -14.83
C SER A 116 -6.49 -14.08 -15.11
N PRO A 117 -5.99 -14.21 -16.36
CA PRO A 117 -4.66 -13.76 -16.70
C PRO A 117 -4.61 -12.22 -16.66
N VAL A 118 -3.51 -11.69 -16.13
CA VAL A 118 -3.21 -10.26 -16.14
C VAL A 118 -1.79 -10.11 -16.69
N THR A 119 -1.65 -9.31 -17.74
CA THR A 119 -0.34 -8.96 -18.30
C THR A 119 0.12 -7.65 -17.69
N MET A 120 1.20 -7.69 -16.92
CA MET A 120 1.84 -6.50 -16.37
C MET A 120 2.80 -5.87 -17.40
N PRO A 121 2.97 -4.55 -17.38
CA PRO A 121 4.14 -3.91 -17.98
C PRO A 121 5.43 -4.53 -17.41
N ALA A 122 6.51 -4.53 -18.20
CA ALA A 122 7.81 -4.94 -17.70
C ALA A 122 8.23 -4.10 -16.48
N VAL A 123 8.97 -4.72 -15.56
CA VAL A 123 9.53 -4.02 -14.41
C VAL A 123 10.38 -2.84 -14.92
N PRO A 124 10.20 -1.61 -14.38
CA PRO A 124 10.94 -0.46 -14.84
C PRO A 124 12.45 -0.65 -14.65
N ALA A 125 13.24 -0.10 -15.58
CA ALA A 125 14.67 0.04 -15.36
C ALA A 125 14.94 0.91 -14.13
N GLU A 126 16.02 0.60 -13.41
CA GLU A 126 16.50 1.43 -12.31
C GLU A 126 16.81 2.84 -12.79
N PRO A 127 16.29 3.89 -12.14
CA PRO A 127 16.64 5.27 -12.48
C PRO A 127 18.14 5.51 -12.25
N ASP A 128 18.81 6.17 -13.19
CA ASP A 128 20.23 6.55 -13.05
C ASP A 128 20.45 7.47 -11.85
N GLU A 129 19.48 8.36 -11.58
CA GLU A 129 19.47 9.25 -10.42
C GLU A 129 18.08 9.28 -9.78
N LEU A 130 18.05 9.27 -8.44
CA LEU A 130 16.84 9.48 -7.64
C LEU A 130 16.98 10.80 -6.90
N ALA A 131 15.98 11.67 -7.01
CA ALA A 131 15.94 12.88 -6.20
C ALA A 131 15.93 12.52 -4.70
N ASP A 132 16.73 13.21 -3.91
CA ASP A 132 16.91 12.91 -2.48
C ASP A 132 15.62 13.04 -1.67
N ASP A 133 14.67 13.84 -2.12
CA ASP A 133 13.38 14.09 -1.47
C ASP A 133 12.22 13.28 -2.08
N LEU A 134 12.46 12.49 -3.13
CA LEU A 134 11.45 11.62 -3.71
C LEU A 134 11.15 10.50 -2.72
N PRO A 135 9.94 10.38 -2.15
CA PRO A 135 9.64 9.37 -1.14
C PRO A 135 9.40 7.98 -1.75
N MET A 136 8.92 7.94 -3.00
CA MET A 136 8.58 6.72 -3.72
C MET A 136 8.70 6.95 -5.22
N VAL A 137 9.23 5.98 -5.95
CA VAL A 137 9.12 5.89 -7.40
C VAL A 137 7.75 5.32 -7.76
N LEU A 138 6.98 6.06 -8.56
CA LEU A 138 5.74 5.60 -9.17
C LEU A 138 5.86 5.68 -10.69
N ARG A 139 5.67 4.54 -11.36
CA ARG A 139 5.54 4.44 -12.82
C ARG A 139 4.12 4.01 -13.15
N SER A 140 3.35 4.88 -13.81
CA SER A 140 1.98 4.59 -14.23
C SER A 140 1.94 4.18 -15.70
N TYR A 141 0.97 3.34 -16.04
CA TYR A 141 0.74 2.89 -17.41
C TYR A 141 -0.77 2.92 -17.71
N GLY A 142 -1.09 3.25 -18.96
CA GLY A 142 -2.46 3.37 -19.47
C GLY A 142 -3.05 2.03 -19.92
N ARG A 143 -3.90 2.07 -20.95
CA ARG A 143 -4.70 0.91 -21.41
C ARG A 143 -3.88 -0.25 -21.96
N ASP A 144 -2.77 0.04 -22.62
CA ASP A 144 -1.89 -0.97 -23.19
C ASP A 144 -0.66 -1.14 -22.28
N PRO A 145 -0.57 -2.23 -21.51
CA PRO A 145 0.57 -2.44 -20.62
C PRO A 145 1.86 -2.83 -21.36
N VAL A 146 1.79 -3.21 -22.64
CA VAL A 146 2.94 -3.72 -23.42
C VAL A 146 3.48 -2.66 -24.38
N GLU A 147 2.60 -1.97 -25.10
CA GLU A 147 2.97 -0.90 -26.04
C GLU A 147 2.95 0.50 -25.40
N GLY A 148 2.36 0.63 -24.19
CA GLY A 148 2.31 1.88 -23.45
C GLY A 148 3.69 2.32 -22.94
N SER A 149 3.98 3.62 -23.05
CA SER A 149 5.15 4.22 -22.41
C SER A 149 4.83 4.51 -20.94
N PRO A 150 5.78 4.28 -20.01
CA PRO A 150 5.58 4.64 -18.61
C PRO A 150 5.48 6.15 -18.45
N GLY A 151 4.45 6.62 -17.73
CA GLY A 151 4.36 7.99 -17.27
C GLY A 151 5.03 8.19 -15.91
N VAL A 152 5.36 9.45 -15.61
CA VAL A 152 5.70 9.89 -14.25
C VAL A 152 4.43 10.37 -13.56
N GLY A 153 4.20 9.95 -12.32
CA GLY A 153 2.98 10.29 -11.58
C GLY A 153 1.78 9.48 -12.06
N VAL A 154 0.60 10.11 -12.17
CA VAL A 154 -0.70 9.42 -12.38
C VAL A 154 -1.45 9.89 -13.63
N THR A 155 -0.77 10.60 -14.54
CA THR A 155 -1.35 11.13 -15.78
C THR A 155 -1.89 10.01 -16.67
N GLU A 156 -1.19 8.89 -16.76
CA GLU A 156 -1.57 7.72 -17.57
C GLU A 156 -2.87 7.05 -17.10
N TRP A 157 -3.38 7.40 -15.92
CA TRP A 157 -4.64 6.86 -15.39
C TRP A 157 -5.87 7.67 -15.79
N ARG A 158 -5.74 8.75 -16.59
CA ARG A 158 -6.87 9.61 -17.01
C ARG A 158 -7.73 9.01 -18.13
N HIS A 159 -8.22 7.80 -17.91
CA HIS A 159 -9.11 7.06 -18.81
C HIS A 159 -9.99 6.06 -18.03
N ASP A 160 -10.98 5.47 -18.69
CA ASP A 160 -11.94 4.51 -18.09
C ASP A 160 -11.53 3.02 -18.28
N GLY A 161 -10.27 2.79 -18.66
CA GLY A 161 -9.73 1.44 -18.88
C GLY A 161 -8.94 0.91 -17.69
N GLN A 162 -8.45 -0.32 -17.84
CA GLN A 162 -7.52 -0.93 -16.90
C GLN A 162 -6.22 -0.12 -16.80
N LYS A 163 -5.79 0.11 -15.57
CA LYS A 163 -4.62 0.90 -15.18
C LYS A 163 -3.60 0.02 -14.48
N PHE A 164 -2.33 0.38 -14.64
CA PHE A 164 -1.22 -0.32 -14.02
C PHE A 164 -0.25 0.64 -13.33
N ALA A 165 0.49 0.10 -12.37
CA ALA A 165 1.51 0.80 -11.62
C ALA A 165 2.69 -0.12 -11.29
N TRP A 166 3.90 0.42 -11.28
CA TRP A 166 5.04 -0.14 -10.56
C TRP A 166 5.52 0.87 -9.52
N LEU A 167 5.75 0.39 -8.30
CA LEU A 167 6.10 1.22 -7.15
C LEU A 167 7.36 0.71 -6.48
N ARG A 168 8.21 1.64 -6.04
CA ARG A 168 9.38 1.33 -5.20
C ARG A 168 9.57 2.44 -4.17
N GLU A 169 9.57 2.05 -2.91
CA GLU A 169 9.98 2.93 -1.81
C GLU A 169 11.48 3.25 -1.93
N THR A 170 11.83 4.53 -1.77
CA THR A 170 13.22 5.02 -1.83
C THR A 170 13.78 5.34 -0.45
N LYS A 171 12.94 5.25 0.59
CA LYS A 171 13.22 5.61 1.98
C LYS A 171 12.84 4.46 2.92
N LEU A 172 13.41 4.50 4.12
CA LEU A 172 13.09 3.56 5.18
C LEU A 172 11.79 3.97 5.89
N LEU A 173 11.11 3.04 6.53
CA LEU A 173 9.90 3.35 7.28
C LEU A 173 10.25 4.01 8.62
N VAL A 174 11.08 3.36 9.42
CA VAL A 174 11.46 3.80 10.76
C VAL A 174 12.98 3.79 10.88
N ASP A 175 13.56 4.89 11.33
CA ASP A 175 15.00 5.02 11.62
C ASP A 175 15.90 4.47 10.50
N ASP A 176 16.77 3.51 10.80
CA ASP A 176 17.66 2.80 9.89
C ASP A 176 17.20 1.36 9.57
N GLU A 177 15.95 1.01 9.91
CA GLU A 177 15.43 -0.33 9.74
C GLU A 177 15.10 -0.65 8.27
N PRO A 178 15.60 -1.77 7.72
CA PRO A 178 15.26 -2.19 6.37
C PRO A 178 13.78 -2.57 6.25
N LEU A 179 13.16 -2.22 5.13
CA LEU A 179 11.79 -2.63 4.83
C LEU A 179 11.70 -4.15 4.65
N SER A 180 10.86 -4.80 5.46
CA SER A 180 10.49 -6.20 5.21
C SER A 180 9.68 -6.33 3.92
N PRO A 181 9.70 -7.50 3.25
CA PRO A 181 8.86 -7.76 2.08
C PRO A 181 7.37 -7.49 2.34
N PHE A 182 6.87 -7.86 3.52
CA PHE A 182 5.49 -7.63 3.90
C PHE A 182 5.17 -6.14 4.05
N THR A 183 6.00 -5.40 4.79
CA THR A 183 5.80 -3.95 4.98
C THR A 183 5.84 -3.21 3.64
N ARG A 184 6.74 -3.59 2.73
CA ARG A 184 6.81 -3.05 1.36
C ARG A 184 5.50 -3.28 0.58
N ALA A 185 4.95 -4.51 0.63
CA ALA A 185 3.68 -4.82 -0.01
C ALA A 185 2.51 -4.03 0.60
N VAL A 186 2.48 -3.87 1.93
CA VAL A 186 1.46 -3.08 2.64
C VAL A 186 1.49 -1.62 2.19
N MET A 187 2.67 -1.00 2.18
CA MET A 187 2.84 0.40 1.74
C MET A 187 2.39 0.61 0.29
N ALA A 188 2.73 -0.32 -0.61
CA ALA A 188 2.30 -0.26 -2.00
C ALA A 188 0.79 -0.50 -2.18
N ALA A 189 0.18 -1.36 -1.36
CA ALA A 189 -1.22 -1.74 -1.49
C ALA A 189 -2.20 -0.59 -1.23
N ASP A 190 -1.83 0.43 -0.46
CA ASP A 190 -2.64 1.66 -0.28
C ASP A 190 -2.94 2.35 -1.64
N VAL A 191 -2.01 2.22 -2.61
CA VAL A 191 -2.19 2.78 -3.97
C VAL A 191 -3.32 2.10 -4.75
N THR A 192 -3.81 0.93 -4.31
CA THR A 192 -5.03 0.29 -4.85
C THR A 192 -6.19 1.28 -4.90
N SER A 193 -6.36 2.08 -3.85
CA SER A 193 -7.41 3.11 -3.78
C SER A 193 -7.30 4.09 -4.95
N SER A 194 -6.15 4.75 -5.09
CA SER A 194 -5.94 5.72 -6.15
C SER A 194 -6.03 5.08 -7.54
N LEU A 195 -5.40 3.92 -7.73
CA LEU A 195 -5.37 3.21 -9.01
C LEU A 195 -6.78 2.84 -9.50
N THR A 196 -7.66 2.38 -8.60
CA THR A 196 -9.00 1.87 -8.95
C THR A 196 -10.08 2.95 -8.93
N HIS A 197 -9.84 4.07 -8.25
CA HIS A 197 -10.79 5.19 -8.14
C HIS A 197 -10.40 6.42 -8.96
N TRP A 198 -9.30 6.36 -9.72
CA TRP A 198 -8.98 7.37 -10.73
C TRP A 198 -9.84 7.23 -11.98
N GLY A 199 -10.53 8.31 -12.35
CA GLY A 199 -11.36 8.39 -13.55
C GLY A 199 -10.78 9.32 -14.61
N THR A 200 -11.56 9.56 -15.66
CA THR A 200 -11.22 10.48 -16.75
C THR A 200 -10.98 11.92 -16.29
N ALA A 201 -11.56 12.32 -15.16
CA ALA A 201 -11.47 13.67 -14.58
C ALA A 201 -10.58 13.75 -13.32
N GLY A 202 -9.78 12.72 -13.01
CA GLY A 202 -8.94 12.68 -11.80
C GLY A 202 -9.43 11.69 -10.74
N LEU A 203 -8.90 11.78 -9.52
CA LEU A 203 -9.31 10.93 -8.40
C LEU A 203 -10.75 11.25 -7.96
N GLN A 204 -11.67 10.29 -8.13
CA GLN A 204 -13.10 10.49 -7.88
C GLN A 204 -13.56 10.05 -6.48
N PHE A 205 -12.84 9.11 -5.87
CA PHE A 205 -13.17 8.55 -4.55
C PHE A 205 -11.91 8.50 -3.66
N ILE A 206 -12.13 8.68 -2.36
CA ILE A 206 -11.10 8.58 -1.32
C ILE A 206 -11.41 7.38 -0.43
N ASN A 207 -10.40 6.57 -0.13
CA ASN A 207 -10.60 5.37 0.67
C ASN A 207 -10.82 5.66 2.16
N ALA A 208 -11.68 4.85 2.76
CA ALA A 208 -11.83 4.75 4.21
C ALA A 208 -11.01 3.59 4.80
N ASP A 209 -10.66 2.62 3.96
CA ASP A 209 -9.85 1.46 4.33
C ASP A 209 -8.95 1.02 3.17
N TYR A 210 -8.09 0.05 3.43
CA TYR A 210 -7.67 -0.89 2.39
C TYR A 210 -7.33 -2.23 2.98
N THR A 211 -7.38 -3.27 2.16
CA THR A 211 -6.95 -4.63 2.50
C THR A 211 -5.92 -5.11 1.50
N VAL A 212 -4.81 -5.66 1.98
CA VAL A 212 -3.86 -6.43 1.17
C VAL A 212 -3.93 -7.89 1.56
N THR A 213 -3.86 -8.76 0.56
CA THR A 213 -3.72 -10.21 0.70
C THR A 213 -2.48 -10.67 -0.03
N LEU A 214 -1.78 -11.65 0.52
CA LEU A 214 -0.54 -12.18 -0.02
C LEU A 214 -0.54 -13.71 -0.01
N SER A 215 -0.45 -14.33 -1.19
CA SER A 215 -0.22 -15.76 -1.34
C SER A 215 1.24 -16.13 -1.09
N ARG A 216 2.16 -15.18 -1.32
CA ARG A 216 3.58 -15.26 -1.00
C ARG A 216 4.10 -13.85 -0.71
N LEU A 217 5.23 -13.77 -0.02
CA LEU A 217 5.93 -12.49 0.15
C LEU A 217 6.57 -12.03 -1.17
N PRO A 218 6.64 -10.72 -1.43
CA PRO A 218 7.25 -10.20 -2.65
C PRO A 218 8.77 -10.41 -2.66
N GLU A 219 9.29 -10.61 -3.87
CA GLU A 219 10.71 -10.63 -4.20
C GLU A 219 11.12 -9.29 -4.83
N GLY A 220 12.33 -8.83 -4.53
CA GLY A 220 12.84 -7.57 -5.03
C GLY A 220 12.22 -6.33 -4.38
N VAL A 221 12.38 -5.19 -5.05
CA VAL A 221 12.04 -3.87 -4.50
C VAL A 221 10.80 -3.22 -5.11
N TYR A 222 10.35 -3.74 -6.25
CA TYR A 222 9.21 -3.22 -6.99
C TYR A 222 7.94 -4.03 -6.69
N ILE A 223 6.86 -3.31 -6.37
CA ILE A 223 5.52 -3.87 -6.28
C ILE A 223 4.69 -3.34 -7.44
N GLY A 224 4.11 -4.27 -8.19
CA GLY A 224 3.25 -4.00 -9.32
C GLY A 224 1.79 -4.06 -8.93
N LEU A 225 0.96 -3.18 -9.48
CA LEU A 225 -0.49 -3.22 -9.31
C LEU A 225 -1.17 -3.15 -10.67
N ALA A 226 -2.16 -4.02 -10.87
CA ALA A 226 -3.08 -3.96 -12.00
C ALA A 226 -4.51 -3.83 -11.47
N SER A 227 -5.20 -2.75 -11.81
CA SER A 227 -6.62 -2.62 -11.48
C SER A 227 -7.44 -3.75 -12.09
N VAL A 228 -8.45 -4.23 -11.38
CA VAL A 228 -9.34 -5.32 -11.82
C VAL A 228 -10.78 -4.84 -11.86
N THR A 229 -11.25 -4.22 -10.78
CA THR A 229 -12.63 -3.74 -10.69
C THR A 229 -12.72 -2.34 -10.10
N HIS A 230 -13.71 -1.60 -10.56
CA HIS A 230 -14.30 -0.46 -9.89
C HIS A 230 -15.81 -0.64 -9.92
N TYR A 231 -16.45 -0.61 -8.76
CA TYR A 231 -17.91 -0.55 -8.65
C TYR A 231 -18.29 0.60 -7.74
N SER A 232 -19.35 1.33 -8.09
CA SER A 232 -19.85 2.40 -7.24
C SER A 232 -21.37 2.55 -7.33
N HIS A 233 -21.96 2.93 -6.22
CA HIS A 233 -23.38 3.22 -6.09
C HIS A 233 -23.60 4.20 -4.93
N ALA A 234 -24.45 5.22 -5.12
CA ALA A 234 -24.80 6.20 -4.09
C ALA A 234 -23.59 6.83 -3.37
N GLY A 235 -22.50 7.09 -4.10
CA GLY A 235 -21.29 7.71 -3.55
C GLY A 235 -20.39 6.78 -2.75
N VAL A 236 -20.69 5.48 -2.69
CA VAL A 236 -19.81 4.45 -2.12
C VAL A 236 -19.19 3.66 -3.27
N ALA A 237 -17.88 3.38 -3.18
CA ALA A 237 -17.15 2.62 -4.18
C ALA A 237 -16.31 1.50 -3.57
N THR A 238 -16.06 0.47 -4.36
CA THR A 238 -15.10 -0.60 -4.07
C THR A 238 -14.16 -0.77 -5.26
N GLY A 239 -12.87 -0.90 -4.98
CA GLY A 239 -11.83 -1.13 -5.97
C GLY A 239 -10.99 -2.36 -5.63
N VAL A 240 -10.61 -3.13 -6.64
CA VAL A 240 -9.69 -4.27 -6.50
C VAL A 240 -8.53 -4.14 -7.47
N ALA A 241 -7.32 -4.41 -7.00
CA ALA A 241 -6.13 -4.55 -7.83
C ALA A 241 -5.42 -5.89 -7.56
N ALA A 242 -4.91 -6.53 -8.60
CA ALA A 242 -3.99 -7.64 -8.46
C ALA A 242 -2.58 -7.09 -8.19
N LEU A 243 -1.85 -7.71 -7.24
CA LEU A 243 -0.49 -7.31 -6.89
C LEU A 243 0.53 -8.27 -7.50
N PHE A 244 1.66 -7.71 -7.93
CA PHE A 244 2.75 -8.41 -8.59
C PHE A 244 4.11 -8.03 -7.98
N ASP A 245 5.07 -8.90 -8.16
CA ASP A 245 6.50 -8.56 -8.19
C ASP A 245 7.10 -9.04 -9.51
N GLU A 246 8.43 -9.05 -9.63
CA GLU A 246 9.14 -9.50 -10.82
C GLU A 246 8.91 -10.99 -11.17
N ALA A 247 8.59 -11.83 -10.18
CA ALA A 247 8.30 -13.25 -10.36
C ALA A 247 6.83 -13.52 -10.69
N GLY A 248 5.97 -12.50 -10.67
CA GLY A 248 4.56 -12.58 -11.06
C GLY A 248 3.60 -12.25 -9.92
N PRO A 249 2.38 -12.82 -9.90
CA PRO A 249 1.35 -12.43 -8.93
C PRO A 249 1.75 -12.82 -7.49
N ILE A 250 1.47 -11.92 -6.55
CA ILE A 250 1.71 -12.11 -5.11
C ILE A 250 0.44 -12.03 -4.28
N GLY A 251 -0.66 -11.50 -4.82
CA GLY A 251 -1.93 -11.40 -4.11
C GLY A 251 -2.84 -10.30 -4.65
N SER A 252 -3.61 -9.65 -3.79
CA SER A 252 -4.58 -8.62 -4.20
C SER A 252 -4.79 -7.54 -3.15
N GLY A 253 -5.03 -6.33 -3.62
CA GLY A 253 -5.42 -5.16 -2.87
C GLY A 253 -6.90 -4.86 -3.08
N LEU A 254 -7.57 -4.39 -2.04
CA LEU A 254 -8.96 -3.94 -2.06
C LEU A 254 -9.06 -2.61 -1.32
N ALA A 255 -9.87 -1.69 -1.81
CA ALA A 255 -10.19 -0.45 -1.11
C ALA A 255 -11.69 -0.17 -1.15
N THR A 256 -12.24 0.23 -0.01
CA THR A 256 -13.57 0.82 0.10
C THR A 256 -13.44 2.34 0.17
N ALA A 257 -14.25 3.05 -0.61
CA ALA A 257 -14.10 4.49 -0.78
C ALA A 257 -15.42 5.25 -0.82
N LEU A 258 -15.32 6.55 -0.52
CA LEU A 258 -16.41 7.51 -0.58
C LEU A 258 -16.15 8.51 -1.72
N ALA A 259 -17.20 8.94 -2.39
CA ALA A 259 -17.12 9.96 -3.43
C ALA A 259 -16.56 11.25 -2.82
N ASN A 260 -15.61 11.86 -3.51
CA ASN A 260 -14.93 13.07 -3.06
C ASN A 260 -15.17 14.22 -4.06
N PRO A 261 -16.42 14.70 -4.19
CA PRO A 261 -16.77 15.66 -5.21
C PRO A 261 -16.00 16.98 -5.01
N GLY A 262 -15.39 17.48 -6.10
CA GLY A 262 -14.64 18.74 -6.08
C GLY A 262 -13.17 18.62 -5.67
N PHE A 263 -12.68 17.41 -5.40
CA PHE A 263 -11.25 17.20 -5.18
C PHE A 263 -10.46 17.37 -6.49
N THR A 264 -9.51 18.32 -6.49
CA THR A 264 -8.55 18.50 -7.59
C THR A 264 -7.19 17.99 -7.12
N PRO A 265 -6.60 16.95 -7.75
CA PRO A 265 -5.25 16.52 -7.43
C PRO A 265 -4.23 17.66 -7.53
N PRO A 266 -3.20 17.70 -6.68
CA PRO A 266 -2.16 18.71 -6.80
C PRO A 266 -1.48 18.64 -8.19
N PRO A 267 -1.06 19.77 -8.78
CA PRO A 267 -0.38 19.79 -10.07
C PRO A 267 0.85 18.88 -10.13
N SER A 268 1.57 18.72 -9.02
CA SER A 268 2.77 17.87 -8.91
C SER A 268 2.53 16.39 -9.21
N MET A 269 1.29 15.91 -9.06
CA MET A 269 0.92 14.52 -9.34
C MET A 269 0.56 14.28 -10.81
N VAL A 270 0.32 15.36 -11.57
CA VAL A 270 -0.26 15.32 -12.91
C VAL A 270 0.63 16.00 -13.96
N SER A 271 1.87 16.35 -13.60
CA SER A 271 2.82 16.92 -14.56
C SER A 271 3.23 15.88 -15.61
N THR A 272 3.27 16.35 -16.86
CA THR A 272 3.72 15.69 -18.08
C THR A 272 5.23 15.50 -18.12
#